data_AF-A0AAU5ULB0-F1
#
_entry.id   AF-A0AAU5ULB0-F1
#
_cell.length_a   1.000
_cell.length_b   1.000
_cell.length_c   1.000
_cell.angle_alpha   90.00
_cell.angle_beta   90.00
_cell.angle_gamma   90.00
#
_symmetry.space_group_name_H-M   'P 1'
#
loop_
_entity.id
_entity.type
_entity.pdbx_description
1 polymer ?
#
loop_
_entity_poly.entity_id
_entity_poly.type
_entity_poly.pdbx_seq_one_letter_code
_entity_poly.pdbx_strand_id
1 'polypeptide(L)'
;MPDEPNKHITEALGGEFIPPLSHEERKERERVRNLIQGVATRYNSLVHLETDDARRAELVAQRAYYDEEFRRQESMSPEERQEVLRTYPDILARLRADLGE
;
A
#
# COMPACT_ATOMS: atom_id res chain seq x y z
N MET A 1 -22.00 26.42 -36.43
CA MET A 1 -21.61 27.23 -35.26
C MET A 1 -21.97 26.45 -34.01
N PRO A 2 -21.11 26.51 -32.99
CA PRO A 2 -20.54 25.36 -32.28
C PRO A 2 -21.18 25.13 -30.92
N ASP A 3 -20.86 24.01 -30.25
CA ASP A 3 -20.51 23.94 -28.82
C ASP A 3 -20.51 22.47 -28.36
N GLU A 4 -19.37 21.79 -28.54
CA GLU A 4 -18.95 20.83 -27.52
C GLU A 4 -18.18 21.61 -26.45
N PRO A 5 -18.55 21.44 -25.17
CA PRO A 5 -17.54 21.58 -24.15
C PRO A 5 -17.67 20.42 -23.16
N ASN A 6 -17.00 19.31 -23.47
CA ASN A 6 -16.35 18.52 -22.42
C ASN A 6 -15.23 19.39 -21.83
N LYS A 7 -15.63 20.39 -21.05
CA LYS A 7 -14.77 21.25 -20.26
C LYS A 7 -14.15 20.37 -19.18
N HIS A 8 -12.96 19.88 -19.48
CA HIS A 8 -12.08 19.26 -18.51
C HIS A 8 -11.90 20.24 -17.33
N ILE A 9 -12.26 19.77 -16.14
CA ILE A 9 -12.20 20.48 -14.84
C ILE A 9 -10.76 20.90 -14.45
N THR A 10 -9.78 20.73 -15.33
CA THR A 10 -8.36 20.92 -15.07
C THR A 10 -7.87 22.37 -15.15
N GLU A 11 -8.69 23.33 -15.60
CA GLU A 11 -8.22 24.72 -15.79
C GLU A 11 -8.29 25.62 -14.54
N ALA A 12 -8.85 25.18 -13.41
CA ALA A 12 -9.18 26.12 -12.33
C ALA A 12 -8.07 26.42 -11.29
N LEU A 13 -6.89 25.79 -11.36
CA LEU A 13 -5.84 25.98 -10.33
C LEU A 13 -4.43 26.01 -10.92
N GLY A 14 -4.14 26.96 -11.82
CA GLY A 14 -2.76 27.31 -12.26
C GLY A 14 -1.87 26.14 -12.67
N GLY A 15 -2.47 25.05 -13.15
CA GLY A 15 -2.01 23.70 -12.87
C GLY A 15 -1.38 23.02 -14.06
N GLU A 16 -0.20 22.45 -13.82
CA GLU A 16 0.43 21.46 -14.68
C GLU A 16 -0.58 20.34 -14.99
N PHE A 17 -0.73 19.99 -16.27
CA PHE A 17 -1.57 18.87 -16.67
C PHE A 17 -0.96 17.57 -16.14
N ILE A 18 -1.59 16.99 -15.13
CA ILE A 18 -1.26 15.65 -14.64
C ILE A 18 -2.17 14.67 -15.38
N PRO A 19 -1.64 13.86 -16.31
CA PRO A 19 -2.46 12.87 -17.00
C PRO A 19 -3.01 11.83 -16.00
N PRO A 20 -4.23 11.32 -16.22
CA PRO A 20 -4.75 10.22 -15.43
C PRO A 20 -3.88 8.98 -15.59
N LEU A 21 -3.78 8.17 -14.53
CA LEU A 21 -3.02 6.92 -14.53
C LEU A 21 -3.54 5.93 -15.58
N SER A 22 -2.61 5.24 -16.23
CA SER A 22 -2.92 4.10 -17.10
C SER A 22 -3.57 2.96 -16.31
N HIS A 23 -4.22 2.04 -17.03
CA HIS A 23 -4.85 0.87 -16.40
C HIS A 23 -3.84 -0.03 -15.68
N GLU A 24 -2.64 -0.18 -16.25
CA GLU A 24 -1.58 -0.99 -15.66
C GLU A 24 -1.00 -0.34 -14.41
N GLU A 25 -0.80 0.99 -14.41
CA GLU A 25 -0.37 1.71 -13.20
C GLU A 25 -1.42 1.63 -12.09
N ARG A 26 -2.72 1.69 -12.43
CA ARG A 26 -3.80 1.52 -11.45
C ARG A 26 -3.77 0.13 -10.82
N LYS A 27 -3.64 -0.93 -11.63
CA LYS A 27 -3.49 -2.31 -11.12
C LYS A 27 -2.25 -2.48 -10.27
N GLU A 28 -1.11 -1.91 -10.69
CA GLU A 28 0.13 -1.97 -9.93
C GLU A 28 -0.04 -1.37 -8.54
N ARG A 29 -0.57 -0.14 -8.48
CA ARG A 29 -0.86 0.55 -7.20
C ARG A 29 -1.85 -0.23 -6.34
N GLU A 30 -2.89 -0.81 -6.93
CA GLU A 30 -3.85 -1.66 -6.21
C GLU A 30 -3.18 -2.90 -5.61
N ARG A 31 -2.32 -3.58 -6.37
CA ARG A 31 -1.58 -4.76 -5.88
C ARG A 31 -0.64 -4.40 -4.73
N VAL A 32 0.10 -3.29 -4.86
CA VAL A 32 0.98 -2.75 -3.80
C VAL A 32 0.15 -2.46 -2.54
N ARG A 33 -0.93 -1.70 -2.67
CA ARG A 33 -1.85 -1.38 -1.58
C ARG A 33 -2.34 -2.65 -0.86
N ASN A 34 -2.78 -3.64 -1.63
CA ASN A 34 -3.34 -4.88 -1.08
C ASN A 34 -2.26 -5.73 -0.37
N LEU A 35 -1.02 -5.75 -0.87
CA LEU A 35 0.09 -6.43 -0.21
C LEU A 35 0.46 -5.77 1.12
N ILE A 36 0.64 -4.44 1.13
CA ILE A 36 0.97 -3.70 2.36
C ILE A 36 -0.14 -3.88 3.40
N GLN A 37 -1.41 -3.71 2.99
CA GLN A 37 -2.57 -3.94 3.86
C GLN A 37 -2.61 -5.38 4.39
N GLY A 38 -2.31 -6.34 3.52
CA GLY A 38 -2.24 -7.76 3.88
C GLY A 38 -1.24 -8.00 5.00
N VAL A 39 -0.02 -7.50 4.84
CA VAL A 39 1.07 -7.63 5.84
C VAL A 39 0.71 -6.94 7.15
N ALA A 40 0.27 -5.67 7.11
CA ALA A 40 -0.12 -4.91 8.30
C ALA A 40 -1.21 -5.64 9.11
N THR A 41 -2.20 -6.22 8.42
CA THR A 41 -3.29 -6.99 9.05
C THR A 41 -2.77 -8.21 9.79
N ARG A 42 -1.81 -8.95 9.23
CA ARG A 42 -1.29 -10.18 9.87
C ARG A 42 -0.41 -9.83 11.07
N TYR A 43 0.40 -8.78 10.99
CA TYR A 43 1.10 -8.26 12.16
C TYR A 43 0.12 -7.86 13.27
N ASN A 44 -0.99 -7.20 12.93
CA ASN A 44 -2.01 -6.88 13.93
C ASN A 44 -2.60 -8.14 14.59
N SER A 45 -2.88 -9.20 13.82
CA SER A 45 -3.31 -10.49 14.38
C SER A 45 -2.26 -11.10 15.31
N LEU A 46 -0.99 -11.12 14.91
CA LEU A 46 0.10 -11.62 15.75
C LEU A 46 0.24 -10.82 17.06
N VAL A 47 0.13 -9.50 17.01
CA VAL A 47 0.14 -8.64 18.22
C VAL A 47 -0.98 -8.99 19.19
N HIS A 48 -2.14 -9.39 18.69
CA HIS A 48 -3.29 -9.77 19.52
C HIS A 48 -3.17 -11.18 20.12
N LEU A 49 -2.44 -12.08 19.45
CA LEU A 49 -2.22 -13.46 19.92
C LEU A 49 -0.99 -13.57 20.83
N GLU A 50 -0.04 -12.64 20.72
CA GLU A 50 1.20 -12.67 21.47
C GLU A 50 0.97 -12.37 22.96
N THR A 51 1.59 -13.21 23.80
CA THR A 51 1.51 -13.14 25.26
C THR A 51 2.85 -12.76 25.91
N ASP A 52 3.96 -12.93 25.19
CA ASP A 52 5.27 -12.43 25.61
C ASP A 52 5.38 -10.93 25.31
N ASP A 53 5.56 -10.11 26.35
CA ASP A 53 5.58 -8.65 26.21
C ASP A 53 6.75 -8.13 25.37
N ALA A 54 7.92 -8.78 25.42
CA ALA A 54 9.07 -8.36 24.63
C ALA A 54 8.84 -8.64 23.15
N ARG A 55 8.36 -9.84 22.83
CA ARG A 55 7.99 -10.21 21.47
C ARG A 55 6.83 -9.38 20.93
N ARG A 56 5.85 -9.07 21.79
CA ARG A 56 4.72 -8.20 21.44
C ARG A 56 5.18 -6.78 21.09
N ALA A 57 6.14 -6.23 21.82
CA ALA A 57 6.71 -4.92 21.51
C ALA A 57 7.37 -4.90 20.11
N GLU A 58 8.10 -5.97 19.74
CA GLU A 58 8.67 -6.11 18.39
C GLU A 58 7.58 -6.16 17.31
N LEU A 59 6.53 -6.95 17.53
CA LEU A 59 5.40 -7.06 16.60
C LEU A 59 4.63 -5.75 16.46
N VAL A 60 4.50 -4.97 17.53
CA VAL A 60 3.91 -3.62 17.50
C VAL A 60 4.77 -2.68 16.66
N ALA A 61 6.10 -2.72 16.80
CA ALA A 61 6.99 -1.91 15.99
C ALA A 61 6.91 -2.28 14.49
N GLN A 62 6.86 -3.58 14.17
CA GLN A 62 6.66 -4.05 12.80
C GLN A 62 5.30 -3.59 12.24
N ARG A 63 4.23 -3.77 13.01
CA ARG A 63 2.90 -3.29 12.62
C ARG A 63 2.91 -1.78 12.34
N ALA A 64 3.52 -0.98 13.21
CA ALA A 64 3.61 0.47 13.05
C ALA A 64 4.39 0.86 11.78
N TYR A 65 5.46 0.14 11.46
CA TYR A 65 6.18 0.30 10.20
C TYR A 65 5.25 0.08 9.00
N TYR A 66 4.54 -1.04 8.94
CA TYR A 66 3.65 -1.33 7.80
C TYR A 66 2.39 -0.44 7.75
N ASP A 67 1.92 0.06 8.89
CA ASP A 67 0.88 1.10 8.94
C ASP A 67 1.38 2.40 8.28
N GLU A 68 2.66 2.75 8.45
CA GLU A 68 3.28 3.91 7.79
C GLU A 68 3.55 3.64 6.29
N GLU A 69 4.03 2.44 5.94
CA GLU A 69 4.14 2.00 4.55
C GLU A 69 2.80 2.16 3.81
N PHE A 70 1.69 1.81 4.48
CA PHE A 70 0.37 1.92 3.90
C PHE A 70 -0.06 3.37 3.67
N ARG A 71 0.35 4.31 4.54
CA ARG A 71 0.06 5.74 4.33
C ARG A 71 0.86 6.33 3.17
N ARG A 72 2.13 5.97 3.06
CA ARG A 72 3.02 6.51 2.00
C ARG A 72 2.87 5.82 0.64
N GLN A 73 2.07 4.75 0.53
CA GLN A 73 1.93 3.98 -0.72
C GLN A 73 1.50 4.83 -1.92
N GLU A 74 0.73 5.90 -1.70
CA GLU A 74 0.29 6.80 -2.78
C GLU A 74 1.42 7.60 -3.41
N SER A 75 2.46 7.90 -2.61
CA SER A 75 3.65 8.66 -3.01
C SER A 75 4.87 7.79 -3.30
N MET A 76 4.74 6.46 -3.24
CA MET A 76 5.83 5.55 -3.61
C MET A 76 6.23 5.75 -5.07
N SER A 77 7.54 5.83 -5.30
CA SER A 77 8.17 5.76 -6.61
C SER A 77 7.90 4.40 -7.30
N PRO A 78 8.05 4.31 -8.63
CA PRO A 78 7.97 3.03 -9.33
C PRO A 78 8.92 1.97 -8.74
N GLU A 79 10.14 2.35 -8.36
CA GLU A 79 11.14 1.46 -7.79
C GLU A 79 10.69 0.89 -6.43
N GLU A 80 10.14 1.74 -5.55
CA GLU A 80 9.58 1.30 -4.26
C GLU A 80 8.40 0.35 -4.45
N ARG A 81 7.52 0.64 -5.42
CA ARG A 81 6.39 -0.26 -5.74
C ARG A 81 6.88 -1.62 -6.24
N GLN A 82 7.90 -1.65 -7.09
CA GLN A 82 8.51 -2.89 -7.55
C GLN A 82 9.17 -3.68 -6.40
N GLU A 83 9.79 -2.98 -5.45
CA GLU A 83 10.35 -3.62 -4.25
C GLU A 83 9.26 -4.30 -3.41
N VAL A 84 8.13 -3.62 -3.18
CA VAL A 84 6.98 -4.17 -2.47
C VAL A 84 6.44 -5.41 -3.19
N LEU A 85 6.24 -5.32 -4.51
CA LEU A 85 5.74 -6.44 -5.31
C LEU A 85 6.67 -7.65 -5.28
N ARG A 86 7.97 -7.44 -5.13
CA ARG A 86 8.98 -8.50 -5.04
C ARG A 86 9.03 -9.13 -3.65
N THR A 87 9.00 -8.32 -2.59
CA THR A 87 9.38 -8.77 -1.24
C THR A 87 8.18 -9.09 -0.33
N TYR A 88 7.07 -8.36 -0.46
CA TYR A 88 5.94 -8.50 0.45
C TYR A 88 5.17 -9.81 0.30
N PRO A 89 5.12 -10.48 -0.88
CA PRO A 89 4.53 -11.82 -0.97
C PRO A 89 5.21 -12.83 -0.04
N ASP A 90 6.54 -12.82 0.06
CA ASP A 90 7.29 -13.74 0.93
C ASP A 90 7.08 -13.41 2.41
N ILE A 91 7.05 -12.12 2.75
CA ILE A 91 6.73 -11.66 4.11
C ILE A 91 5.33 -12.13 4.49
N LEU A 92 4.35 -11.93 3.62
CA LEU A 92 2.97 -12.34 3.84
C LEU A 92 2.85 -13.87 4.00
N ALA A 93 3.59 -14.64 3.21
CA ALA A 93 3.61 -16.11 3.33
C ALA A 93 4.16 -16.56 4.69
N ARG A 94 5.24 -15.93 5.19
CA ARG A 94 5.79 -16.22 6.52
C ARG A 94 4.80 -15.88 7.62
N LEU A 95 4.17 -14.71 7.56
CA LEU A 95 3.19 -14.29 8.56
C LEU A 95 1.95 -15.18 8.59
N ARG A 96 1.53 -15.72 7.45
CA ARG A 96 0.46 -16.72 7.36
C ARG A 96 0.86 -18.02 8.05
N ALA A 97 2.08 -18.50 7.79
CA ALA A 97 2.60 -19.69 8.45
C ALA A 97 2.66 -19.51 9.98
N ASP A 98 3.08 -18.33 10.46
CA ASP A 98 3.10 -17.99 11.89
C ASP A 98 1.69 -18.00 12.52
N LEU A 99 0.65 -17.71 11.72
CA LEU A 99 -0.76 -17.75 12.14
C LEU A 99 -1.43 -19.11 11.94
N GLY A 100 -0.77 -20.06 11.27
CA GLY A 100 -1.33 -21.37 10.93
C GLY A 100 -2.32 -21.36 9.75
N GLU A 101 -2.22 -20.38 8.84
CA GLU A 101 -3.00 -20.27 7.59
C GLU A 101 -2.38 -21.05 6.41
#